data_AF-A0A520JGW2-F1
#
_entry.id   AF-A0A520JGW2-F1
#
_cell.length_a   1.000
_cell.length_b   1.000
_cell.length_c   1.000
_cell.angle_alpha   90.00
_cell.angle_beta   90.00
_cell.angle_gamma   90.00
#
_symmetry.space_group_name_H-M   'P 1'
#
loop_
_entity.id
_entity.type
_entity.pdbx_description
1 polymer ?
#
loop_
_entity_poly.entity_id
_entity_poly.type
_entity_poly.pdbx_seq_one_letter_code
_entity_poly.pdbx_strand_id
1 'polypeptide(L)'
;MIGTGFIYGVAGLMFAAFAILSATDNANPKRFGNAAFYVVLAISFLLGGKLDDVGNGVLVLALVAIAGSGAMGRGGRATTMLDERRAEATRLGNRIFLPALIIPAAALGGTVLFRTVPSLVDPKQATLVALTCGVLIALVAMHLWFRPRMATPLAEGVRL
;
A
#
# COMPACT_ATOMS: atom_id res chain seq x y z
N MET A 1 7.43 7.88 20.55
CA MET A 1 6.22 8.50 19.97
C MET A 1 6.00 7.92 18.59
N ILE A 2 4.77 7.56 18.24
CA ILE A 2 4.41 7.09 16.90
C ILE A 2 4.40 8.29 15.96
N GLY A 3 5.14 8.18 14.87
CA GLY A 3 5.31 9.25 13.88
C GLY A 3 5.72 8.71 12.51
N THR A 4 6.57 9.43 11.79
CA THR A 4 6.94 9.17 10.39
C THR A 4 7.56 7.80 10.21
N GLY A 5 8.37 7.34 11.17
CA GLY A 5 8.95 6.01 11.14
C GLY A 5 7.92 4.87 11.06
N PHE A 6 6.77 5.02 11.73
CA PHE A 6 5.68 4.03 11.63
C PHE A 6 5.03 4.05 10.24
N ILE A 7 4.70 5.25 9.75
CA ILE A 7 4.07 5.45 8.44
C ILE A 7 4.97 4.91 7.33
N TYR A 8 6.26 5.27 7.38
CA TYR A 8 7.26 4.84 6.41
C TYR A 8 7.58 3.36 6.51
N GLY A 9 7.58 2.79 7.72
CA GLY A 9 7.71 1.34 7.91
C GLY A 9 6.59 0.56 7.22
N VAL A 10 5.33 0.98 7.44
CA VAL A 10 4.16 0.32 6.82
C VAL A 10 4.18 0.46 5.30
N ALA A 11 4.41 1.67 4.78
CA ALA A 11 4.48 1.92 3.34
C ALA A 11 5.65 1.16 2.68
N GLY A 12 6.83 1.18 3.31
CA GLY A 12 8.02 0.49 2.83
C GLY A 12 7.85 -1.03 2.78
N LEU A 13 7.23 -1.63 3.80
CA LEU A 13 6.89 -3.06 3.80
C LEU A 13 5.88 -3.42 2.70
N MET A 14 4.89 -2.56 2.47
CA MET A 14 3.94 -2.73 1.36
C MET A 14 4.66 -2.73 0.01
N PHE A 15 5.56 -1.76 -0.25
CA PHE A 15 6.35 -1.72 -1.48
C PHE A 15 7.32 -2.89 -1.60
N ALA A 16 7.93 -3.34 -0.50
CA ALA A 16 8.76 -4.54 -0.51
C ALA A 16 7.95 -5.78 -0.91
N ALA A 17 6.73 -5.91 -0.41
CA ALA A 17 5.84 -6.98 -0.81
C ALA A 17 5.41 -6.84 -2.29
N PHE A 18 5.14 -5.62 -2.79
CA PHE A 18 4.90 -5.38 -4.22
C PHE A 18 6.10 -5.74 -5.08
N ALA A 19 7.32 -5.53 -4.61
CA ALA A 19 8.54 -5.94 -5.32
C ALA A 19 8.64 -7.46 -5.43
N ILE A 20 8.42 -8.19 -4.33
CA ILE A 20 8.41 -9.67 -4.31
C ILE A 20 7.31 -10.20 -5.22
N LEU A 21 6.10 -9.63 -5.12
CA LEU A 21 4.99 -10.00 -5.98
C LEU A 21 5.31 -9.67 -7.45
N SER A 22 5.90 -8.52 -7.76
CA SER A 22 6.26 -8.21 -9.14
C SER A 22 7.29 -9.19 -9.69
N ALA A 23 8.34 -9.50 -8.93
CA ALA A 23 9.41 -10.41 -9.35
C ALA A 23 8.90 -11.85 -9.61
N THR A 24 7.90 -12.29 -8.86
CA THR A 24 7.29 -13.62 -8.97
C THR A 24 6.15 -13.71 -9.98
N ASP A 25 5.79 -12.61 -10.65
CA ASP A 25 4.74 -12.59 -11.66
C ASP A 25 5.25 -13.17 -13.00
N ASN A 26 5.14 -14.50 -13.14
CA ASN A 26 5.52 -15.21 -14.36
C ASN A 26 4.68 -14.82 -15.60
N ALA A 27 3.52 -14.21 -15.41
CA ALA A 27 2.66 -13.78 -16.51
C ALA A 27 3.06 -12.40 -17.08
N ASN A 28 3.94 -11.66 -16.40
CA ASN A 28 4.40 -10.35 -16.86
C ASN A 28 5.83 -10.43 -17.42
N PRO A 29 6.06 -10.20 -18.73
CA PRO A 29 7.41 -10.19 -19.30
C PRO A 29 8.29 -9.06 -18.75
N LYS A 30 7.68 -8.00 -18.22
CA LYS A 30 8.33 -6.82 -17.64
C LYS A 30 8.44 -6.88 -16.10
N ARG A 31 8.24 -8.06 -15.51
CA ARG A 31 8.25 -8.31 -14.07
C ARG A 31 9.45 -7.72 -13.31
N PHE A 32 10.63 -7.78 -13.91
CA PHE A 32 11.86 -7.31 -13.27
C PHE A 32 11.95 -5.78 -13.24
N GLY A 33 11.43 -5.09 -14.25
CA GLY A 33 11.33 -3.63 -14.24
C GLY A 33 10.37 -3.14 -13.15
N ASN A 34 9.20 -3.78 -13.04
CA ASN A 34 8.26 -3.50 -11.95
C ASN A 34 8.88 -3.80 -10.58
N ALA A 35 9.54 -4.94 -10.43
CA ALA A 35 10.18 -5.31 -9.17
C ALA A 35 11.27 -4.30 -8.78
N ALA A 36 12.15 -3.92 -9.72
CA ALA A 36 13.18 -2.92 -9.48
C ALA A 36 12.59 -1.58 -9.03
N PHE A 37 11.51 -1.12 -9.70
CA PHE A 37 10.82 0.12 -9.32
C PHE A 37 10.31 0.07 -7.86
N TYR A 38 9.61 -1.01 -7.50
CA TYR A 38 9.10 -1.17 -6.14
C TYR A 38 10.20 -1.39 -5.09
N VAL A 39 11.33 -2.01 -5.45
CA VAL A 39 12.51 -2.12 -4.56
C VAL A 39 13.05 -0.73 -4.24
N VAL A 40 13.21 0.14 -5.25
CA VAL A 40 13.72 1.49 -5.04
C VAL A 40 12.78 2.30 -4.13
N LEU A 41 11.47 2.17 -4.32
CA LEU A 41 10.48 2.75 -3.39
C LEU A 41 10.58 2.17 -1.98
N ALA A 42 10.68 0.85 -1.84
CA ALA A 42 10.80 0.20 -0.53
C ALA A 42 12.05 0.68 0.22
N ILE A 43 13.18 0.79 -0.47
CA ILE A 43 14.43 1.34 0.08
C ILE A 43 14.21 2.79 0.50
N SER A 44 13.61 3.64 -0.34
CA SER A 44 13.36 5.04 -0.01
C SER A 44 12.51 5.20 1.25
N PHE A 45 11.45 4.40 1.42
CA PHE A 45 10.61 4.48 2.62
C PHE A 45 11.27 3.84 3.86
N LEU A 46 11.93 2.68 3.74
CA LEU A 46 12.51 1.98 4.91
C LEU A 46 13.84 2.60 5.38
N LEU A 47 14.63 3.13 4.46
CA LEU A 47 15.98 3.62 4.70
C LEU A 47 16.14 5.12 4.45
N GLY A 48 15.12 5.82 3.94
CA GLY A 48 15.21 7.25 3.58
C GLY A 48 15.65 8.16 4.72
N GLY A 49 15.25 7.87 5.95
CA GLY A 49 15.70 8.62 7.14
C GLY A 49 17.15 8.35 7.55
N LYS A 50 17.82 7.36 6.94
CA LYS A 50 19.25 7.05 7.12
C LYS A 50 20.10 7.44 5.91
N LEU A 51 19.47 7.89 4.83
CA LEU A 51 20.13 8.30 3.60
C LEU A 51 20.29 9.82 3.62
N ASP A 52 21.47 10.31 3.27
CA ASP A 52 21.70 11.73 3.04
C ASP A 52 20.96 12.22 1.79
N ASP A 53 20.85 13.53 1.61
CA ASP A 53 20.11 14.16 0.51
C ASP A 53 20.52 13.63 -0.87
N VAL A 54 21.82 13.38 -1.07
CA VAL A 54 22.36 12.79 -2.31
C VAL A 54 21.85 11.37 -2.52
N GLY A 55 21.81 10.55 -1.47
CA GLY A 55 21.32 9.17 -1.54
C GLY A 55 19.84 9.12 -1.92
N ASN A 56 19.02 9.97 -1.31
CA ASN A 56 17.62 10.11 -1.68
C ASN A 56 17.45 10.62 -3.12
N GLY A 57 18.27 11.60 -3.55
CA GLY A 57 18.29 12.09 -4.92
C GLY A 57 18.61 11.00 -5.95
N VAL A 58 19.59 10.14 -5.67
CA VAL A 58 19.93 9.00 -6.53
C VAL A 58 18.78 8.02 -6.66
N LEU A 59 18.06 7.72 -5.56
CA LEU A 59 16.87 6.84 -5.62
C LEU A 59 15.78 7.45 -6.51
N VAL A 60 15.53 8.76 -6.41
CA VAL A 60 14.56 9.45 -7.26
C VAL A 60 14.96 9.37 -8.74
N LEU A 61 16.23 9.61 -9.06
CA LEU A 61 16.74 9.49 -10.44
C LEU A 61 16.62 8.05 -10.96
N ALA A 62 16.88 7.05 -10.12
CA ALA A 62 16.69 5.65 -10.47
C ALA A 62 15.22 5.33 -10.78
N LEU A 63 14.26 5.85 -10.00
CA LEU A 63 12.82 5.70 -10.28
C LEU A 63 12.46 6.29 -11.65
N VAL A 64 12.95 7.49 -11.96
CA VAL A 64 12.69 8.16 -13.24
C VAL A 64 13.30 7.36 -14.39
N ALA A 65 14.52 6.86 -14.24
CA ALA A 65 15.17 6.05 -15.27
C ALA A 65 14.42 4.74 -15.53
N ILE A 66 14.02 4.02 -14.47
CA ILE A 66 13.24 2.77 -14.60
C ILE A 66 11.90 3.05 -15.27
N ALA A 67 11.16 4.07 -14.82
CA ALA A 67 9.86 4.41 -15.38
C ALA A 67 9.96 4.91 -16.84
N GLY A 68 10.97 5.73 -17.15
CA GLY A 68 11.20 6.30 -18.48
C GLY A 68 11.77 5.31 -19.51
N SER A 69 12.44 4.25 -19.06
CA SER A 69 12.99 3.21 -19.95
C SER A 69 11.93 2.34 -20.65
N GLY A 70 10.67 2.43 -20.23
CA GLY A 70 9.61 1.53 -20.70
C GLY A 70 9.75 0.09 -20.20
N ALA A 71 10.66 -0.17 -19.24
CA ALA A 71 10.88 -1.49 -18.65
C ALA A 71 9.74 -1.95 -17.72
N MET A 72 8.76 -1.09 -17.43
CA MET A 72 7.58 -1.43 -16.63
C MET A 72 6.38 -1.83 -17.49
N GLY A 73 5.52 -2.67 -16.92
CA GLY A 73 4.31 -3.18 -17.58
C GLY A 73 3.21 -3.50 -16.58
N ARG A 74 2.02 -3.82 -17.07
CA ARG A 74 0.89 -4.15 -16.19
C ARG A 74 1.05 -5.58 -15.62
N GLY A 75 0.75 -5.75 -14.33
CA GLY A 75 0.79 -7.07 -13.69
C GLY A 75 -0.11 -8.10 -14.39
N GLY A 76 0.43 -9.30 -14.64
CA GLY A 76 -0.20 -10.37 -15.41
C GLY A 76 -0.97 -11.39 -14.58
N ARG A 77 -0.96 -11.25 -13.23
CA ARG A 77 -1.69 -12.16 -12.35
C ARG A 77 -3.18 -12.26 -12.69
N ALA A 78 -3.66 -13.51 -12.71
CA ALA A 78 -5.07 -13.83 -12.87
C ALA A 78 -5.89 -13.22 -11.72
N THR A 79 -7.08 -12.75 -12.06
CA THR A 79 -8.05 -12.16 -11.14
C THR A 79 -9.41 -12.78 -11.37
N THR A 80 -10.36 -12.50 -10.48
CA THR A 80 -11.76 -12.89 -10.59
C THR A 80 -12.36 -12.46 -11.93
N MET A 81 -13.09 -13.37 -12.59
CA MET A 81 -13.74 -13.11 -13.88
C MET A 81 -14.78 -11.99 -13.76
N LEU A 82 -15.08 -11.31 -14.87
CA LEU A 82 -16.08 -10.24 -14.90
C LEU A 82 -17.46 -10.70 -14.42
N ASP A 83 -17.89 -11.90 -14.78
CA ASP A 83 -19.20 -12.42 -14.39
C ASP A 83 -19.27 -12.82 -12.91
N GLU A 84 -18.18 -13.36 -12.37
CA GLU A 84 -18.05 -13.61 -10.92
C GLU A 84 -18.10 -12.28 -10.13
N ARG A 85 -17.39 -11.24 -10.60
CA ARG A 85 -17.42 -9.90 -9.98
C ARG A 85 -18.82 -9.30 -9.99
N ARG A 86 -19.58 -9.49 -11.08
CA ARG A 86 -20.98 -9.01 -11.18
C ARG A 86 -21.89 -9.75 -10.21
N ALA A 87 -21.78 -11.08 -10.12
CA ALA A 87 -22.56 -11.88 -9.18
C ALA A 87 -22.27 -11.51 -7.72
N GLU A 88 -21.00 -11.28 -7.37
CA GLU A 88 -20.62 -10.80 -6.03
C GLU A 88 -21.11 -9.38 -5.76
N ALA A 89 -21.03 -8.47 -6.73
CA ALA A 89 -21.55 -7.11 -6.59
C ALA A 89 -23.06 -7.10 -6.33
N THR A 90 -23.83 -7.94 -7.02
CA THR A 90 -25.27 -8.09 -6.75
C THR A 90 -25.54 -8.69 -5.37
N ARG A 91 -24.73 -9.68 -4.93
CA ARG A 91 -24.89 -10.32 -3.61
C ARG A 91 -24.58 -9.37 -2.45
N LEU A 92 -23.55 -8.55 -2.60
CA LEU A 92 -23.07 -7.66 -1.55
C LEU A 92 -23.76 -6.28 -1.57
N GLY A 93 -24.24 -5.84 -2.73
CA GLY A 93 -24.90 -4.55 -2.92
C GLY A 93 -24.07 -3.40 -2.32
N ASN A 94 -24.72 -2.46 -1.64
CA ASN A 94 -24.06 -1.31 -1.03
C ASN A 94 -23.12 -1.66 0.14
N ARG A 95 -23.12 -2.91 0.62
CA ARG A 95 -22.27 -3.33 1.75
C ARG A 95 -20.79 -3.36 1.37
N ILE A 96 -20.45 -3.38 0.08
CA ILE A 96 -19.06 -3.24 -0.39
C ILE A 96 -18.43 -1.89 -0.03
N PHE A 97 -19.24 -0.87 0.26
CA PHE A 97 -18.75 0.46 0.65
C PHE A 97 -18.43 0.58 2.14
N LEU A 98 -18.91 -0.34 2.99
CA LEU A 98 -18.67 -0.29 4.44
C LEU A 98 -17.16 -0.30 4.76
N PRO A 99 -16.34 -1.21 4.18
CA PRO A 99 -14.91 -1.20 4.42
C PRO A 99 -14.22 0.07 3.94
N ALA A 100 -14.70 0.66 2.83
CA ALA A 100 -14.17 1.92 2.33
C ALA A 100 -14.44 3.08 3.30
N LEU A 101 -15.53 3.04 4.06
CA LEU A 101 -15.89 4.05 5.05
C LEU A 101 -15.05 3.97 6.34
N ILE A 102 -14.40 2.83 6.60
CA ILE A 102 -13.50 2.67 7.76
C ILE A 102 -12.34 3.67 7.69
N ILE A 103 -11.78 3.89 6.50
CA ILE A 103 -10.63 4.78 6.31
C ILE A 103 -10.95 6.24 6.68
N PRO A 104 -11.97 6.90 6.11
CA PRO A 104 -12.32 8.28 6.49
C PRO A 104 -12.81 8.38 7.94
N ALA A 105 -13.55 7.39 8.45
CA ALA A 105 -13.98 7.37 9.85
C ALA A 105 -12.77 7.30 10.81
N ALA A 106 -11.81 6.42 10.53
CA ALA A 106 -10.57 6.31 11.29
C ALA A 106 -9.69 7.55 11.16
N ALA A 107 -9.60 8.16 9.97
CA ALA A 107 -8.84 9.39 9.76
C ALA A 107 -9.42 10.56 10.56
N LEU A 108 -10.74 10.78 10.50
CA LEU A 108 -11.41 11.86 11.23
C LEU A 108 -11.40 11.62 12.75
N GLY A 109 -11.90 10.46 13.19
CA GLY A 109 -11.98 10.12 14.61
C GLY A 109 -10.61 9.94 15.26
N GLY A 110 -9.69 9.25 14.57
CA GLY A 110 -8.33 9.03 15.04
C GLY A 110 -7.51 10.33 15.10
N THR A 111 -7.72 11.28 14.18
CA THR A 111 -7.03 12.60 14.27
C THR A 111 -7.43 13.33 15.55
N VAL A 112 -8.73 13.37 15.87
CA VAL A 112 -9.22 14.03 17.08
C VAL A 112 -8.70 13.32 18.32
N LEU A 113 -8.77 11.98 18.35
CA LEU A 113 -8.31 11.17 19.48
C LEU A 113 -6.79 11.24 19.70
N PHE A 114 -5.99 11.20 18.65
CA PHE A 114 -4.53 11.24 18.79
C PHE A 114 -4.01 12.63 19.18
N ARG A 115 -4.75 13.70 18.87
CA ARG A 115 -4.43 15.05 19.38
C ARG A 115 -4.66 15.22 20.88
N THR A 116 -5.55 14.43 21.50
CA THR A 116 -5.75 14.46 22.96
C THR A 116 -4.70 13.66 23.73
N VAL A 117 -3.89 12.84 23.04
CA VAL A 117 -2.84 12.00 23.64
C VAL A 117 -1.46 12.29 23.00
N PRO A 118 -0.92 13.52 23.16
CA PRO A 118 0.32 13.94 22.51
C PRO A 118 1.56 13.20 23.02
N SER A 119 1.46 12.48 24.14
CA SER A 119 2.55 11.62 24.66
C SER A 119 2.77 10.37 23.80
N LEU A 120 1.75 9.92 23.06
CA LEU A 120 1.79 8.68 22.29
C LEU A 120 2.04 8.91 20.80
N VAL A 121 1.40 9.93 20.21
CA VAL A 121 1.45 10.25 18.77
C VAL A 121 1.92 11.68 18.58
N ASP A 122 2.82 11.92 17.61
CA ASP A 122 3.21 13.29 17.23
C ASP A 122 1.97 14.05 16.69
N PRO A 123 1.55 15.15 17.33
CA PRO A 123 0.38 15.92 16.90
C PRO A 123 0.47 16.41 15.45
N LYS A 124 1.69 16.66 14.93
CA LYS A 124 1.91 17.08 13.53
C LYS A 124 1.55 15.98 12.54
N GLN A 125 1.57 14.73 12.98
CA GLN A 125 1.42 13.55 12.12
C GLN A 125 0.19 12.72 12.50
N ALA A 126 -0.62 13.19 13.45
CA ALA A 126 -1.80 12.50 13.97
C ALA A 126 -2.73 11.99 12.86
N THR A 127 -2.98 12.81 11.83
CA THR A 127 -3.83 12.41 10.69
C THR A 127 -3.23 11.31 9.85
N LEU A 128 -1.93 11.37 9.56
CA LEU A 128 -1.25 10.33 8.79
C LEU A 128 -1.21 9.02 9.56
N VAL A 129 -0.90 9.07 10.87
CA VAL A 129 -0.94 7.89 11.75
C VAL A 129 -2.36 7.30 11.82
N ALA A 130 -3.38 8.14 11.98
CA ALA A 130 -4.78 7.71 11.99
C ALA A 130 -5.20 7.06 10.67
N LEU A 131 -4.76 7.61 9.54
CA LEU A 131 -5.03 7.05 8.23
C LEU A 131 -4.32 5.71 8.03
N THR A 132 -3.05 5.59 8.42
CA THR A 132 -2.31 4.31 8.39
C THR A 132 -3.01 3.25 9.23
N CYS A 133 -3.41 3.58 10.47
CA CYS A 133 -4.18 2.68 11.32
C CYS A 133 -5.53 2.31 10.69
N GLY A 134 -6.24 3.28 10.10
CA GLY A 134 -7.50 3.05 9.41
C GLY A 134 -7.39 2.07 8.24
N VAL A 135 -6.33 2.18 7.44
CA VAL A 135 -6.03 1.24 6.36
C VAL A 135 -5.77 -0.17 6.91
N LEU A 136 -4.98 -0.31 7.98
CA LEU A 136 -4.71 -1.60 8.61
C LEU A 136 -5.99 -2.24 9.17
N ILE A 137 -6.83 -1.46 9.86
CA ILE A 137 -8.13 -1.92 10.37
C ILE A 137 -9.05 -2.33 9.22
N ALA A 138 -9.10 -1.55 8.14
CA ALA A 138 -9.92 -1.88 6.96
C ALA A 138 -9.45 -3.19 6.32
N LEU A 139 -8.14 -3.41 6.18
CA LEU A 139 -7.58 -4.66 5.68
C LEU A 139 -7.95 -5.86 6.55
N VAL A 140 -7.83 -5.73 7.88
CA VAL A 140 -8.22 -6.78 8.83
C VAL A 140 -9.73 -7.05 8.76
N ALA A 141 -10.55 -6.01 8.74
CA ALA A 141 -12.01 -6.14 8.64
C ALA A 141 -12.42 -6.83 7.34
N MET A 142 -11.82 -6.44 6.21
CA MET A 142 -12.07 -7.10 4.91
C MET A 142 -11.57 -8.54 4.91
N HIS A 143 -10.43 -8.84 5.53
CA HIS A 143 -9.94 -10.20 5.63
C HIS A 143 -10.88 -11.08 6.46
N LEU A 144 -11.42 -10.57 7.57
CA LEU A 144 -12.38 -11.30 8.41
C LEU A 144 -13.73 -11.51 7.70
N TRP A 145 -14.18 -10.53 6.92
CA TRP A 145 -15.47 -10.57 6.24
C TRP A 145 -15.45 -11.42 4.96
N PHE A 146 -14.51 -11.14 4.05
CA PHE A 146 -14.45 -11.80 2.75
C PHE A 146 -13.58 -13.07 2.76
N ARG A 147 -12.74 -13.24 3.79
CA ARG A 147 -11.75 -14.33 3.91
C ARG A 147 -10.99 -14.62 2.61
N PRO A 148 -10.49 -13.59 1.89
CA PRO A 148 -9.70 -13.81 0.69
C PRO A 148 -8.34 -14.40 1.08
N ARG A 149 -7.61 -14.95 0.10
CA ARG A 149 -6.21 -15.35 0.32
C ARG A 149 -5.41 -14.14 0.78
N MET A 150 -4.47 -14.32 1.71
CA MET A 150 -3.71 -13.21 2.32
C MET A 150 -2.96 -12.36 1.29
N ALA A 151 -2.58 -12.95 0.15
CA ALA A 151 -1.90 -12.24 -0.93
C ALA A 151 -2.86 -11.47 -1.86
N THR A 152 -4.18 -11.65 -1.79
CA THR A 152 -5.14 -11.05 -2.74
C THR A 152 -5.09 -9.51 -2.76
N PRO A 153 -5.09 -8.79 -1.60
CA PRO A 153 -5.02 -7.33 -1.62
C PRO A 153 -3.72 -6.81 -2.24
N LEU A 154 -2.61 -7.51 -1.98
CA LEU A 154 -1.31 -7.13 -2.54
C LEU A 154 -1.21 -7.47 -4.04
N ALA A 155 -1.79 -8.60 -4.45
CA ALA A 155 -1.80 -9.02 -5.84
C ALA A 155 -2.63 -8.09 -6.72
N GLU A 156 -3.76 -7.57 -6.22
CA GLU A 156 -4.53 -6.54 -6.93
C GLU A 156 -3.79 -5.18 -6.96
N GLY A 157 -3.05 -4.84 -5.91
CA GLY A 157 -2.26 -3.61 -5.84
C GLY A 157 -1.19 -3.49 -6.94
N VAL A 158 -0.57 -4.60 -7.35
CA VAL A 158 0.47 -4.65 -8.41
C VAL A 158 -0.11 -4.54 -9.83
N ARG A 159 -1.44 -4.51 -10.00
CA ARG A 159 -2.11 -4.44 -11.32
C ARG A 159 -2.49 -3.02 -11.76
N LEU A 160 -2.45 -2.07 -10.83
CA LEU A 160 -2.73 -0.65 -11.05
C LEU A 160 -1.57 0.01 -11.79
#